data_AF-A0AAU8PK21-F1
#
_entry.id   AF-A0AAU8PK21-F1
#
_cell.length_a   1.000
_cell.length_b   1.000
_cell.length_c   1.000
_cell.angle_alpha   90.00
_cell.angle_beta   90.00
_cell.angle_gamma   90.00
#
_symmetry.space_group_name_H-M   'P 1'
#
loop_
_entity.id
_entity.type
_entity.pdbx_description
1 polymer ?
#
loop_
_entity_poly.entity_id
_entity_poly.type
_entity_poly.pdbx_seq_one_letter_code
_entity_poly.pdbx_strand_id
1 'polypeptide(L)'
;MRRRFDRHKPFNDIQAAYWMKYIERNPFSFDALLYRAKPIESEATPDGYEPPEFGSVDIRQTDAEYFDPEPVVVLDSPDDSQAFIGMDITGENAIDTGTVLVLQIAAENIPTGSVLEWEEETASGEPRRVWWYVHRAENYGTTKAGTLYYCIPCRTFEGVITDE
;
A
#
# COMPACT_ATOMS: atom_id res chain seq x y z
N MET A 1 12.37 16.81 -30.48
CA MET A 1 12.61 16.68 -29.03
C MET A 1 12.75 15.19 -28.71
N ARG A 2 13.90 14.72 -28.20
CA ARG A 2 14.14 13.28 -27.93
C ARG A 2 13.64 12.96 -26.51
N ARG A 3 12.54 12.20 -26.38
CA ARG A 3 12.10 11.69 -25.07
C ARG A 3 13.19 10.76 -24.52
N ARG A 4 13.83 11.13 -23.42
CA ARG A 4 14.65 10.19 -22.64
C ARG A 4 13.70 9.16 -22.03
N PHE A 5 14.14 7.90 -21.94
CA PHE A 5 13.46 6.78 -21.25
C PHE A 5 12.38 5.98 -21.99
N ASP A 6 11.82 6.45 -23.12
CA ASP A 6 10.79 5.71 -23.88
C ASP A 6 11.28 4.37 -24.45
N ARG A 7 12.59 4.24 -24.73
CA ARG A 7 13.17 3.00 -25.28
C ARG A 7 13.46 1.92 -24.23
N HIS A 8 13.28 2.22 -22.95
CA HIS A 8 13.60 1.29 -21.85
C HIS A 8 12.36 0.61 -21.27
N LYS A 9 11.14 0.94 -21.72
CA LYS A 9 9.90 0.31 -21.24
C LYS A 9 9.97 -1.23 -21.26
N PRO A 10 10.38 -1.90 -22.36
CA PRO A 10 10.45 -3.36 -22.36
C PRO A 10 11.41 -3.93 -21.31
N PHE A 11 12.53 -3.24 -21.05
CA PHE A 11 13.49 -3.65 -20.02
C PHE A 11 12.93 -3.42 -18.62
N ASN A 12 12.22 -2.32 -18.39
CA ASN A 12 11.57 -2.04 -17.11
C ASN A 12 10.46 -3.06 -16.80
N ASP A 13 9.62 -3.39 -17.78
CA ASP A 13 8.57 -4.40 -17.64
C ASP A 13 9.18 -5.77 -17.28
N ILE A 14 10.29 -6.14 -17.92
CA ILE A 14 11.02 -7.38 -17.61
C ILE A 14 11.58 -7.35 -16.18
N GLN A 15 12.18 -6.24 -15.76
CA GLN A 15 12.70 -6.11 -14.39
C GLN A 15 11.58 -6.21 -13.35
N ALA A 16 10.45 -5.53 -13.55
CA ALA A 16 9.30 -5.62 -12.65
C ALA A 16 8.81 -7.08 -12.53
N ALA A 17 8.72 -7.80 -13.65
CA ALA A 17 8.36 -9.22 -13.65
C ALA A 17 9.38 -10.10 -12.91
N TYR A 18 10.67 -9.78 -12.98
CA TYR A 18 11.69 -10.48 -12.20
C TYR A 18 11.55 -10.22 -10.70
N TRP A 19 11.21 -8.99 -10.30
CA TRP A 19 10.99 -8.66 -8.89
C TRP A 19 9.78 -9.38 -8.30
N MET A 20 8.65 -9.46 -9.03
CA MET A 20 7.51 -10.26 -8.58
C MET A 20 7.90 -11.73 -8.38
N LYS A 21 8.59 -12.33 -9.34
CA LYS A 21 9.10 -13.72 -9.22
C LYS A 21 10.09 -13.91 -8.08
N TYR A 22 10.84 -12.87 -7.73
CA TYR A 22 11.75 -12.91 -6.59
C TYR A 22 10.97 -12.97 -5.29
N ILE A 23 9.95 -12.11 -5.12
CA ILE A 23 9.08 -12.09 -3.94
C ILE A 23 8.37 -13.44 -3.77
N GLU A 24 7.78 -13.97 -4.85
CA GLU A 24 7.11 -15.28 -4.87
C GLU A 24 8.01 -16.46 -4.45
N ARG A 25 9.32 -16.33 -4.65
CA ARG A 25 10.30 -17.40 -4.37
C ARG A 25 11.11 -17.15 -3.10
N ASN A 26 10.89 -16.02 -2.42
CA ASN A 26 11.62 -15.69 -1.22
C ASN A 26 11.17 -16.62 -0.07
N PRO A 27 12.07 -17.26 0.68
CA PRO A 27 11.69 -18.15 1.78
C PRO A 27 10.99 -17.43 2.95
N PHE A 28 11.07 -16.10 3.00
CA PHE A 28 10.43 -15.26 4.02
C PHE A 28 9.19 -14.53 3.50
N SER A 29 8.74 -14.83 2.28
CA SER A 29 7.45 -14.33 1.82
C SER A 29 6.30 -15.12 2.39
N PHE A 30 5.13 -14.48 2.45
CA PHE A 30 3.90 -15.07 2.95
C PHE A 30 2.70 -14.61 2.13
N ASP A 31 1.59 -15.35 2.26
CA ASP A 31 0.35 -15.06 1.54
C ASP A 31 -0.48 -14.00 2.28
N ALA A 32 -1.12 -13.13 1.51
CA ALA A 32 -2.06 -12.13 2.00
C ALA A 32 -3.22 -11.95 1.01
N LEU A 33 -4.31 -11.34 1.45
CA LEU A 33 -5.38 -10.83 0.61
C LEU A 33 -5.21 -9.34 0.41
N LEU A 34 -5.27 -8.88 -0.84
CA LEU A 34 -5.21 -7.47 -1.21
C LEU A 34 -6.58 -6.96 -1.64
N TYR A 35 -7.09 -5.99 -0.89
CA TYR A 35 -8.26 -5.19 -1.21
C TYR A 35 -7.80 -3.89 -1.86
N ARG A 36 -7.92 -3.79 -3.18
CA ARG A 36 -7.53 -2.58 -3.91
C ARG A 36 -8.54 -1.48 -3.69
N ALA A 37 -8.08 -0.30 -3.27
CA ALA A 37 -8.95 0.87 -3.17
C ALA A 37 -9.48 1.26 -4.55
N LYS A 38 -10.79 1.50 -4.65
CA LYS A 38 -11.38 2.09 -5.84
C LYS A 38 -10.97 3.57 -5.92
N PRO A 39 -10.74 4.09 -7.14
CA PRO A 39 -10.49 5.51 -7.32
C PRO A 39 -11.71 6.30 -6.83
N ILE A 40 -11.48 7.31 -5.99
CA ILE A 40 -12.52 8.27 -5.63
C ILE A 40 -12.73 9.16 -6.86
N GLU A 41 -13.93 9.11 -7.44
CA GLU A 41 -14.30 10.09 -8.45
C GLU A 41 -14.40 11.46 -7.77
N SER A 42 -13.41 12.33 -8.00
CA SER A 42 -13.57 13.72 -7.62
C SER A 42 -14.61 14.34 -8.55
N GLU A 43 -15.74 14.78 -8.01
CA GLU A 43 -16.69 15.58 -8.77
C GLU A 43 -15.93 16.83 -9.24
N ALA A 44 -15.68 16.92 -10.55
CA ALA A 44 -15.13 18.11 -11.16
C ALA A 44 -16.07 19.27 -10.85
N THR A 45 -15.55 20.36 -10.27
CA THR A 45 -16.37 21.56 -10.15
C THR A 45 -16.83 22.01 -11.54
N PRO A 46 -18.02 22.61 -11.69
CA PRO A 46 -18.56 23.04 -12.99
C PRO A 46 -17.60 23.92 -13.82
N ASP A 47 -16.62 24.54 -13.16
CA ASP A 47 -15.63 25.45 -13.75
C ASP A 47 -14.33 24.74 -14.18
N GLY A 48 -14.24 23.42 -14.06
CA GLY A 48 -13.10 22.61 -14.52
C GLY A 48 -11.83 22.76 -13.68
N TYR A 49 -11.93 23.33 -12.48
CA TYR A 49 -10.82 23.43 -11.53
C TYR A 49 -10.91 22.33 -10.47
N GLU A 50 -9.77 21.69 -10.19
CA GLU A 50 -9.63 20.84 -9.00
C GLU A 50 -9.80 21.73 -7.75
N PRO A 51 -10.69 21.38 -6.81
CA PRO A 51 -10.84 22.14 -5.58
C PRO A 51 -9.52 22.09 -4.78
N PRO A 52 -9.07 23.20 -4.19
CA PRO A 52 -7.83 23.22 -3.43
C PRO A 52 -7.94 22.35 -2.17
N GLU A 53 -7.16 21.26 -2.11
CA GLU A 53 -7.09 20.29 -0.99
C GLU A 53 -6.29 20.81 0.23
N PHE A 54 -6.18 22.13 0.42
CA PHE A 54 -5.47 22.69 1.58
C PHE A 54 -6.44 22.87 2.75
N GLY A 55 -6.39 21.97 3.74
CA GLY A 55 -7.04 22.13 5.05
C GLY A 55 -8.28 21.27 5.30
N SER A 56 -8.62 20.34 4.41
CA SER A 56 -9.54 19.25 4.72
C SER A 56 -8.83 18.19 5.57
N VAL A 57 -9.50 17.69 6.60
CA VAL A 57 -9.12 16.45 7.31
C VAL A 57 -8.79 15.40 6.26
N ASP A 58 -7.67 14.68 6.39
CA ASP A 58 -7.21 13.67 5.42
C ASP A 58 -8.41 12.80 4.95
N ILE A 59 -8.93 13.11 3.77
CA ILE A 59 -10.23 12.63 3.25
C ILE A 59 -10.16 11.12 2.97
N ARG A 60 -8.97 10.53 3.10
CA ARG A 60 -8.66 9.13 2.80
C ARG A 60 -9.16 8.13 3.85
N GLN A 61 -9.92 8.58 4.85
CA GLN A 61 -10.75 7.74 5.73
C GLN A 61 -12.27 7.94 5.51
N THR A 62 -12.68 8.52 4.36
CA THR A 62 -14.08 8.41 3.89
C THR A 62 -14.33 6.98 3.43
N ASP A 63 -15.55 6.45 3.59
CA ASP A 63 -16.00 5.09 3.22
C ASP A 63 -15.35 4.58 1.93
N ALA A 64 -14.17 3.96 2.07
CA ALA A 64 -13.37 3.55 0.94
C ALA A 64 -14.02 2.29 0.37
N GLU A 65 -14.45 2.35 -0.88
CA GLU A 65 -14.87 1.15 -1.58
C GLU A 65 -13.65 0.37 -2.06
N TYR A 66 -13.71 -0.94 -1.93
CA TYR A 66 -12.66 -1.85 -2.36
C TYR A 66 -13.16 -2.74 -3.50
N PHE A 67 -12.24 -3.17 -4.37
CA PHE A 67 -12.49 -4.32 -5.24
C PHE A 67 -12.47 -5.62 -4.42
N ASP A 68 -13.00 -6.69 -5.02
CA ASP A 68 -12.91 -8.03 -4.43
C ASP A 68 -11.46 -8.38 -4.07
N PRO A 69 -11.22 -9.06 -2.94
CA PRO A 69 -9.87 -9.39 -2.51
C PRO A 69 -9.19 -10.32 -3.51
N GLU A 70 -7.93 -10.02 -3.82
CA GLU A 70 -7.07 -10.91 -4.60
C GLU A 70 -5.95 -11.50 -3.73
N PRO A 71 -5.63 -12.80 -3.87
CA PRO A 71 -4.50 -13.39 -3.17
C PRO A 71 -3.19 -12.84 -3.76
N VAL A 72 -2.28 -12.42 -2.88
CA VAL A 72 -0.97 -11.90 -3.23
C VAL A 72 0.11 -12.51 -2.34
N VAL A 73 1.33 -12.55 -2.85
CA VAL A 73 2.52 -12.88 -2.06
C VAL A 73 3.22 -11.60 -1.65
N VAL A 74 3.53 -11.48 -0.36
CA VAL A 74 4.19 -10.30 0.22
C VAL A 74 5.50 -10.68 0.89
N LEU A 75 6.44 -9.73 0.95
CA LEU A 75 7.73 -9.88 1.61
C LEU A 75 7.95 -8.73 2.57
N ASP A 76 8.12 -9.05 3.85
CA ASP A 76 8.53 -8.09 4.86
C ASP A 76 9.95 -7.57 4.54
N SER A 77 10.05 -6.27 4.34
CA SER A 77 11.24 -5.58 3.86
C SER A 77 11.52 -4.38 4.75
N PRO A 78 11.96 -4.59 6.00
CA PRO A 78 12.27 -3.49 6.92
C PRO A 78 13.28 -2.53 6.26
N ASP A 79 12.94 -1.25 6.26
CA ASP A 79 13.71 -0.19 5.60
C ASP A 79 14.11 0.86 6.64
N ASP A 80 15.41 1.17 6.75
CA ASP A 80 15.94 2.12 7.74
C ASP A 80 15.33 3.54 7.61
N SER A 81 14.65 3.85 6.49
CA SER A 81 13.90 5.08 6.29
C SER A 81 12.61 5.20 7.12
N GLN A 82 12.19 4.15 7.85
CA GLN A 82 11.01 4.18 8.74
C GLN A 82 11.01 5.37 9.71
N ALA A 83 12.19 5.86 10.10
CA ALA A 83 12.36 7.03 10.96
C ALA A 83 11.76 8.34 10.38
N PHE A 84 11.61 8.44 9.06
CA PHE A 84 11.07 9.64 8.40
C PHE A 84 9.53 9.68 8.38
N ILE A 85 8.86 8.53 8.50
CA ILE A 85 7.39 8.44 8.36
C ILE A 85 6.67 8.96 9.60
N GLY A 86 7.22 8.72 10.79
CA GLY A 86 6.65 9.27 12.02
C GLY A 86 6.77 10.79 12.15
N MET A 87 7.58 11.45 11.30
CA MET A 87 7.64 12.92 11.25
C MET A 87 6.52 13.52 10.39
N ASP A 88 5.98 12.78 9.42
CA ASP A 88 4.93 13.27 8.49
C ASP A 88 3.52 13.20 9.12
N ILE A 89 3.37 12.45 10.21
CA ILE A 89 2.10 12.26 10.92
C ILE A 89 2.13 13.05 12.23
N THR A 90 1.67 14.31 12.18
CA THR A 90 1.58 15.19 13.35
C THR A 90 0.15 15.25 13.92
N GLY A 91 0.01 15.28 15.25
CA GLY A 91 -1.30 15.38 15.94
C GLY A 91 -1.76 14.08 16.62
N GLU A 92 -3.04 14.01 17.03
CA GLU A 92 -3.65 12.83 17.72
C GLU A 92 -3.60 11.52 16.88
N ASN A 93 -3.32 11.65 15.58
CA ASN A 93 -3.15 10.53 14.66
C ASN A 93 -1.70 10.10 14.49
N ALA A 94 -0.74 10.71 15.21
CA ALA A 94 0.66 10.32 15.19
C ALA A 94 0.81 8.81 15.40
N ILE A 95 1.44 8.16 14.41
CA ILE A 95 1.71 6.73 14.42
C ILE A 95 3.12 6.57 14.96
N ASP A 96 3.28 5.73 15.98
CA ASP A 96 4.61 5.40 16.48
C ASP A 96 5.41 4.75 15.34
N THR A 97 6.62 5.22 15.06
CA THR A 97 7.43 4.72 13.94
C THR A 97 7.67 3.22 14.02
N GLY A 98 7.66 2.64 15.22
CA GLY A 98 7.72 1.19 15.45
C GLY A 98 6.48 0.41 15.01
N THR A 99 5.46 1.07 14.46
CA THR A 99 4.20 0.43 14.02
C THR A 99 3.97 0.50 12.51
N VAL A 100 4.96 0.97 11.73
CA VAL A 100 4.90 0.95 10.27
C VAL A 100 5.48 -0.36 9.75
N LEU A 101 4.71 -1.08 8.94
CA LEU A 101 5.18 -2.28 8.26
C LEU A 101 5.58 -1.93 6.83
N VAL A 102 6.75 -2.39 6.39
CA VAL A 102 7.26 -2.10 5.04
C VAL A 102 7.24 -3.38 4.23
N LEU A 103 6.44 -3.41 3.18
CA LEU A 103 6.21 -4.60 2.39
C LEU A 103 6.64 -4.39 0.94
N GLN A 104 7.21 -5.43 0.35
CA GLN A 104 7.18 -5.64 -1.09
C GLN A 104 6.02 -6.56 -1.42
N ILE A 105 5.25 -6.23 -2.45
CA ILE A 105 4.05 -6.98 -2.83
C ILE A 105 4.21 -7.46 -4.27
N ALA A 106 3.99 -8.75 -4.52
CA ALA A 106 4.03 -9.37 -5.84
C ALA A 106 2.76 -9.02 -6.66
N ALA A 107 2.43 -7.73 -6.75
CA ALA A 107 1.32 -7.23 -7.54
C ALA A 107 1.60 -5.82 -8.06
N GLU A 108 1.03 -5.50 -9.22
CA GLU A 108 1.27 -4.22 -9.89
C GLU A 108 0.22 -3.16 -9.51
N ASN A 109 0.58 -1.89 -9.65
CA ASN A 109 -0.34 -0.74 -9.62
C ASN A 109 -1.26 -0.70 -8.38
N ILE A 110 -0.74 -0.97 -7.19
CA ILE A 110 -1.51 -0.96 -5.94
C ILE A 110 -1.73 0.50 -5.50
N PRO A 111 -2.97 1.00 -5.43
CA PRO A 111 -3.23 2.36 -4.99
C PRO A 111 -2.95 2.55 -3.50
N THR A 112 -2.46 3.74 -3.11
CA THR A 112 -2.59 4.22 -1.72
C THR A 112 -4.07 4.16 -1.32
N GLY A 113 -4.35 3.71 -0.10
CA GLY A 113 -5.71 3.44 0.34
C GLY A 113 -6.06 1.95 0.40
N SER A 114 -5.33 1.12 -0.35
CA SER A 114 -5.56 -0.33 -0.37
C SER A 114 -5.30 -0.96 0.99
N VAL A 115 -5.94 -2.10 1.26
CA VAL A 115 -5.81 -2.84 2.52
C VAL A 115 -5.28 -4.24 2.24
N LEU A 116 -4.36 -4.70 3.08
CA LEU A 116 -3.91 -6.07 3.12
C LEU A 116 -4.48 -6.78 4.34
N GLU A 117 -4.82 -8.06 4.19
CA GLU A 117 -5.30 -8.93 5.25
C GLU A 117 -4.51 -10.24 5.26
N TRP A 118 -4.11 -10.70 6.45
CA TRP A 118 -3.59 -12.05 6.68
C TRP A 118 -3.77 -12.47 8.14
N GLU A 119 -3.40 -13.71 8.45
CA GLU A 119 -3.32 -14.21 9.82
C GLU A 119 -1.88 -14.12 10.34
N GLU A 120 -1.70 -13.41 11.46
CA GLU A 120 -0.44 -13.36 12.21
C GLU A 120 -0.50 -14.31 13.41
N GLU A 121 0.62 -14.96 13.71
CA GLU A 121 0.77 -15.70 14.96
C GLU A 121 1.08 -14.74 16.11
N THR A 122 0.24 -14.73 17.14
CA THR A 122 0.49 -13.94 18.34
C THR A 122 1.61 -14.55 19.19
N ALA A 123 2.15 -13.78 20.15
CA ALA A 123 3.13 -14.29 21.11
C ALA A 123 2.62 -15.50 21.93
N SER A 124 1.30 -15.69 22.02
CA SER A 124 0.65 -16.86 22.64
C SER A 124 0.45 -18.05 21.68
N GLY A 125 0.83 -17.93 20.41
CA GLY A 125 0.64 -18.96 19.39
C GLY A 125 -0.79 -19.02 18.82
N GLU A 126 -1.65 -18.09 19.19
CA GLU A 126 -3.01 -18.00 18.65
C GLU A 126 -2.99 -17.18 17.34
N PRO A 127 -3.67 -17.63 16.27
CA PRO A 127 -3.78 -16.85 15.05
C PRO A 127 -4.66 -15.63 15.31
N ARG A 128 -4.21 -14.49 14.82
CA ARG A 128 -4.96 -13.23 14.82
C ARG A 128 -5.01 -12.70 13.40
N ARG A 129 -6.22 -12.46 12.91
CA ARG A 129 -6.43 -11.72 11.67
C ARG A 129 -6.06 -10.25 11.86
N VAL A 130 -5.27 -9.74 10.93
CA VAL A 130 -4.80 -8.36 10.92
C VAL A 130 -5.15 -7.68 9.60
N TRP A 131 -5.27 -6.35 9.67
CA TRP A 131 -5.50 -5.53 8.49
C TRP A 131 -4.51 -4.36 8.49
N TRP A 132 -3.88 -4.17 7.34
CA TRP A 132 -2.82 -3.19 7.15
C TRP A 132 -3.17 -2.29 5.97
N TYR A 133 -3.25 -0.99 6.24
CA TYR A 133 -3.60 0.04 5.27
C TYR A 133 -2.35 0.56 4.55
N VAL A 134 -2.34 0.51 3.23
CA VAL A 134 -1.27 1.05 2.38
C VAL A 134 -1.33 2.57 2.44
N HIS A 135 -0.48 3.15 3.27
CA HIS A 135 -0.41 4.59 3.50
C HIS A 135 0.43 5.31 2.43
N ARG A 136 1.53 4.68 2.01
CA ARG A 136 2.47 5.27 1.04
C ARG A 136 3.14 4.18 0.22
N ALA A 137 3.49 4.50 -1.03
CA ALA A 137 4.24 3.64 -1.91
C ALA A 137 5.45 4.39 -2.47
N GLU A 138 6.64 3.81 -2.35
CA GLU A 138 7.87 4.35 -2.91
C GLU A 138 8.49 3.39 -3.92
N ASN A 139 8.77 3.91 -5.10
CA ASN A 139 9.48 3.15 -6.11
C ASN A 139 10.99 3.26 -5.84
N TYR A 140 11.69 2.13 -5.81
CA TYR A 140 13.14 2.11 -5.69
C TYR A 140 13.80 1.54 -6.95
N GLY A 141 15.06 1.93 -7.12
CA GLY A 141 15.82 1.73 -8.35
C GLY A 141 15.52 2.79 -9.40
N THR A 142 16.44 2.93 -10.36
CA THR A 142 16.42 3.98 -11.41
C THR A 142 15.27 3.85 -12.41
N THR A 143 14.44 2.79 -12.31
CA THR A 143 13.43 2.42 -13.31
C THR A 143 12.08 1.96 -12.71
N LYS A 144 11.82 2.22 -11.42
CA LYS A 144 10.67 1.64 -10.69
C LYS A 144 10.69 0.11 -10.70
N ALA A 145 11.86 -0.48 -10.44
CA ALA A 145 12.04 -1.92 -10.57
C ALA A 145 11.28 -2.67 -9.46
N GLY A 146 11.22 -2.10 -8.26
CA GLY A 146 10.39 -2.57 -7.15
C GLY A 146 9.70 -1.40 -6.45
N THR A 147 8.66 -1.71 -5.66
CA THR A 147 7.91 -0.75 -4.85
C THR A 147 7.92 -1.21 -3.39
N LEU A 148 8.28 -0.31 -2.48
CA LEU A 148 8.08 -0.46 -1.05
C LEU A 148 6.74 0.16 -0.68
N TYR A 149 5.90 -0.62 -0.01
CA TYR A 149 4.61 -0.20 0.51
C TYR A 149 4.71 -0.02 2.02
N TYR A 150 4.52 1.21 2.47
CA TYR A 150 4.51 1.57 3.88
C TYR A 150 3.08 1.45 4.37
N CYS A 151 2.87 0.48 5.23
CA CYS A 151 1.57 0.08 5.72
C CYS A 151 1.43 0.43 7.20
N ILE A 152 0.24 0.84 7.59
CA ILE A 152 -0.11 1.19 8.97
C ILE A 152 -1.25 0.29 9.45
N PRO A 153 -1.29 -0.06 10.75
CA PRO A 153 -2.33 -0.93 11.25
C PRO A 153 -3.70 -0.25 11.17
N CYS A 154 -4.70 -0.97 10.67
CA CYS A 154 -6.08 -0.51 10.75
C CYS A 154 -6.52 -0.51 12.22
N ARG A 155 -6.93 0.64 12.76
CA ARG A 155 -7.37 0.76 14.16
C ARG A 155 -8.70 0.03 14.43
N THR A 156 -9.53 -0.16 13.41
CA THR A 156 -10.81 -0.88 13.50
C THR A 156 -11.29 -1.26 12.09
N PHE A 157 -11.26 -2.55 11.74
CA PHE A 157 -11.95 -3.11 10.57
C PHE A 157 -13.03 -4.14 10.99
N GLU A 158 -13.44 -4.12 12.27
CA GLU A 158 -14.44 -5.07 12.82
C GLU A 158 -15.90 -4.76 12.41
N GLY A 159 -16.15 -3.85 11.45
CA GLY A 159 -17.48 -3.25 11.26
C GLY A 159 -18.10 -3.21 9.86
N VAL A 160 -17.46 -3.73 8.79
CA VAL A 160 -17.98 -3.55 7.41
C VAL A 160 -18.18 -4.87 6.64
N ILE A 161 -18.23 -6.02 7.31
CA ILE A 161 -18.75 -7.24 6.70
C ILE A 161 -20.01 -7.64 7.47
N THR A 162 -21.14 -7.04 7.10
CA THR A 162 -22.44 -7.63 7.37
C THR A 162 -22.63 -8.79 6.40
N ASP A 163 -22.63 -10.02 6.93
CA ASP A 163 -23.21 -11.16 6.25
C ASP A 163 -24.71 -10.88 6.03
N GLU A 164 -25.11 -10.61 4.78
CA GLU A 164 -26.49 -10.82 4.30
C GLU A 164 -26.57 -12.14 3.52
#